data_AF-A0A7W0T6I3-F1
#
_entry.id   AF-A0A7W0T6I3-F1
#
_cell.length_a   1.000
_cell.length_b   1.000
_cell.length_c   1.000
_cell.angle_alpha   90.00
_cell.angle_beta   90.00
_cell.angle_gamma   90.00
#
_symmetry.space_group_name_H-M   'P 1'
#
loop_
_entity.id
_entity.type
_entity.pdbx_description
1 polymer ?
#
loop_
_entity_poly.entity_id
_entity_poly.type
_entity_poly.pdbx_seq_one_letter_code
_entity_poly.pdbx_strand_id
1 'polypeptide(L)' 'MTGTEPAQDCGPTDAPLLDETIGANLARTVAEHGDNEALVSRHQGIRWTYREFAARVTDLASGLIGLGLEPGDRVG' A
#
# COMPACT_ATOMS: atom_id res chain seq x y z
N MET A 1 41.36 -9.28 27.63
CA MET A 1 40.36 -8.42 26.95
C MET A 1 39.71 -9.25 25.87
N THR A 2 38.68 -10.00 26.22
CA THR A 2 37.93 -10.81 25.24
C THR A 2 36.98 -9.85 24.54
N GLY A 3 37.24 -9.55 23.27
CA GLY A 3 36.36 -8.70 22.46
C GLY A 3 35.03 -9.42 22.26
N THR A 4 33.93 -8.79 22.68
CA THR A 4 32.58 -9.27 22.38
C THR A 4 32.30 -8.98 20.92
N GLU A 5 32.28 -10.01 20.08
CA GLU A 5 31.78 -9.86 18.71
C GLU A 5 30.25 -9.65 18.77
N PRO A 6 29.71 -8.65 18.04
CA PRO A 6 28.28 -8.37 18.04
C PRO A 6 27.50 -9.52 17.40
N ALA A 7 26.36 -9.88 17.99
CA ALA A 7 25.43 -10.84 17.39
C ALA A 7 24.74 -10.16 16.19
N GLN A 8 25.19 -10.47 14.98
CA GLN A 8 24.64 -9.95 13.73
C GLN A 8 24.14 -11.09 12.84
N ASP A 9 22.97 -10.89 12.23
CA ASP A 9 22.39 -11.76 11.20
C ASP A 9 21.97 -10.89 10.00
N CYS A 10 21.99 -11.44 8.79
CA CYS A 10 21.63 -10.74 7.56
C CYS A 10 20.85 -11.63 6.59
N GLY A 11 19.69 -11.12 6.15
CA GLY A 11 18.87 -11.78 5.12
C GLY A 11 19.33 -11.48 3.69
N PRO A 12 18.77 -12.20 2.69
CA PRO A 12 19.08 -12.01 1.28
C PRO A 12 18.62 -10.63 0.77
N THR A 13 19.39 -10.05 -0.16
CA THR A 13 19.14 -8.72 -0.75
C THR A 13 18.99 -8.77 -2.27
N ASP A 14 18.76 -9.95 -2.86
CA ASP A 14 18.65 -10.13 -4.32
C ASP A 14 17.37 -9.50 -4.89
N ALA A 15 16.31 -9.43 -4.07
CA ALA A 15 15.09 -8.71 -4.43
C ALA A 15 15.30 -7.21 -4.20
N PRO A 16 15.21 -6.37 -5.24
CA PRO A 16 15.40 -4.94 -5.09
C PRO A 16 14.26 -4.34 -4.25
N LEU A 17 14.58 -3.26 -3.54
CA LEU A 17 13.57 -2.43 -2.90
C LEU A 17 12.74 -1.70 -3.96
N LEU A 18 11.47 -1.43 -3.63
CA LEU A 18 10.61 -0.61 -4.46
C LEU A 18 10.79 0.85 -4.07
N ASP A 19 11.21 1.70 -5.02
CA ASP A 19 11.37 3.14 -4.83
C ASP A 19 10.07 3.94 -5.10
N GLU A 20 8.96 3.23 -5.34
CA GLU A 20 7.66 3.82 -5.69
C GLU A 20 6.89 4.30 -4.45
N THR A 21 6.12 5.38 -4.59
CA THR A 21 5.06 5.68 -3.61
C THR A 21 3.99 4.59 -3.66
N ILE A 22 3.27 4.39 -2.56
CA ILE A 22 2.14 3.44 -2.51
C ILE A 22 1.11 3.73 -3.61
N GLY A 23 0.82 5.01 -3.87
CA GLY A 23 -0.09 5.41 -4.94
C GLY A 23 0.42 5.06 -6.33
N ALA A 24 1.71 5.27 -6.60
CA ALA A 24 2.33 4.90 -7.87
C ALA A 24 2.34 3.38 -8.09
N ASN A 25 2.66 2.61 -7.05
CA ASN A 25 2.64 1.16 -7.11
C ASN A 25 1.23 0.62 -7.38
N LEU A 26 0.22 1.15 -6.68
CA LEU A 26 -1.18 0.79 -6.92
C LEU A 26 -1.60 1.10 -8.37
N ALA A 27 -1.21 2.27 -8.90
CA ALA A 27 -1.53 2.63 -10.29
C ALA A 27 -0.91 1.67 -11.30
N ARG A 28 0.36 1.28 -11.09
CA ARG A 28 1.04 0.27 -11.91
C ARG A 28 0.35 -1.09 -11.84
N THR A 29 0.01 -1.56 -10.64
CA THR A 29 -0.73 -2.82 -10.45
C THR A 29 -2.11 -2.80 -11.11
N VAL A 30 -2.84 -1.68 -11.04
CA VAL A 30 -4.15 -1.53 -11.71
C VAL A 30 -4.00 -1.59 -13.24
N ALA A 31 -2.93 -1.03 -13.79
CA ALA A 31 -2.67 -1.09 -15.23
C ALA A 31 -2.38 -2.52 -15.71
N GLU A 32 -1.60 -3.29 -14.94
CA GLU A 32 -1.19 -4.66 -15.30
C GLU A 32 -2.27 -5.71 -14.98
N HIS A 33 -3.03 -5.49 -13.90
CA HIS A 33 -3.87 -6.52 -13.27
C HIS A 33 -5.25 -6.00 -12.86
N GLY A 34 -5.76 -4.97 -13.53
CA GLY A 34 -6.95 -4.23 -13.11
C GLY A 34 -8.22 -5.07 -12.87
N ASP A 35 -8.38 -6.17 -13.60
CA ASP A 35 -9.57 -7.03 -13.51
C ASP A 35 -9.37 -8.20 -12.53
N ASN A 36 -8.18 -8.37 -11.96
CA ASN A 36 -7.90 -9.33 -10.90
C ASN A 36 -8.44 -8.83 -9.56
N GLU A 37 -8.77 -9.76 -8.66
CA GLU A 37 -9.25 -9.44 -7.31
C GLU A 37 -8.14 -8.80 -6.45
N ALA A 38 -8.47 -7.68 -5.80
CA ALA A 38 -7.59 -6.96 -4.88
C ALA A 38 -8.03 -7.12 -3.42
N LEU A 39 -9.34 -7.14 -3.16
CA LEU A 39 -9.89 -7.24 -1.81
C LEU A 39 -11.09 -8.18 -1.77
N VAL A 40 -11.06 -9.12 -0.83
CA VAL A 40 -12.20 -10.01 -0.53
C VAL A 40 -12.47 -9.95 0.97
N SER A 41 -13.61 -9.39 1.37
CA SER A 41 -14.07 -9.33 2.75
C SER A 41 -15.43 -10.00 2.88
N ARG A 42 -15.43 -11.22 3.40
CA ARG A 42 -16.63 -12.07 3.49
C ARG A 42 -17.71 -11.49 4.40
N HIS A 43 -17.32 -10.97 5.57
CA HIS A 43 -18.26 -10.45 6.56
C HIS A 43 -18.93 -9.14 6.11
N GLN A 44 -18.26 -8.36 5.26
CA GLN A 44 -18.83 -7.16 4.63
C GLN A 44 -19.49 -7.44 3.28
N GLY A 45 -19.41 -8.67 2.76
CA GLY A 45 -19.93 -9.01 1.42
C GLY A 45 -19.18 -8.29 0.28
N ILE A 46 -17.92 -7.91 0.49
CA ILE A 46 -17.11 -7.16 -0.47
C ILE A 46 -16.22 -8.10 -1.26
N ARG A 47 -16.21 -7.91 -2.57
CA ARG A 47 -15.24 -8.49 -3.51
C ARG A 47 -14.96 -7.43 -4.57
N TRP A 48 -13.74 -6.89 -4.58
CA TRP A 48 -13.35 -5.83 -5.50
C TRP A 48 -12.15 -6.24 -6.33
N THR A 49 -12.17 -5.88 -7.61
CA THR A 49 -10.99 -5.90 -8.46
C THR A 49 -10.04 -4.76 -8.11
N TYR A 50 -8.79 -4.80 -8.61
CA TYR A 50 -7.86 -3.69 -8.45
C TYR A 50 -8.43 -2.37 -9.00
N ARG A 51 -9.15 -2.41 -10.13
CA ARG A 51 -9.81 -1.24 -10.71
C ARG A 51 -10.88 -0.66 -9.80
N GLU A 52 -11.73 -1.52 -9.23
CA GLU A 52 -12.80 -1.12 -8.32
C GLU A 52 -12.27 -0.61 -6.98
N PHE A 53 -11.17 -1.18 -6.50
CA PHE A 53 -10.49 -0.73 -5.29
C PHE A 53 -9.85 0.65 -5.50
N ALA A 54 -9.13 0.86 -6.61
CA ALA A 54 -8.50 2.15 -6.92
C ALA A 54 -9.51 3.29 -7.09
N ALA A 55 -10.67 3.02 -7.68
CA ALA A 55 -11.77 3.99 -7.75
C ALA A 55 -12.20 4.44 -6.34
N ARG A 56 -12.39 3.49 -5.41
CA ARG A 56 -12.78 3.79 -4.02
C ARG A 56 -11.71 4.54 -3.23
N VAL A 57 -10.44 4.22 -3.45
CA VAL A 57 -9.33 4.98 -2.87
C VAL A 57 -9.35 6.43 -3.36
N THR A 58 -9.63 6.64 -4.65
CA THR A 58 -9.73 7.97 -5.26
C THR A 58 -10.91 8.76 -4.69
N ASP A 59 -12.08 8.13 -4.54
CA ASP A 59 -13.26 8.74 -3.93
C ASP A 59 -13.00 9.14 -2.47
N LEU A 60 -12.37 8.26 -1.68
CA LEU A 60 -12.00 8.55 -0.30
C LEU A 60 -11.00 9.71 -0.22
N ALA A 61 -9.91 9.67 -1.00
CA ALA A 61 -8.90 10.72 -1.02
C ALA A 61 -9.50 12.08 -1.39
N SER A 62 -10.36 12.11 -2.41
CA SER A 62 -11.08 13.32 -2.82
C SER A 62 -11.99 13.84 -1.71
N GLY A 63 -12.68 12.93 -1.00
CA GLY A 63 -13.50 13.28 0.16
C GLY A 63 -12.69 13.89 1.31
N LEU A 64 -11.54 13.31 1.64
CA LEU A 64 -10.65 13.84 2.69
C LEU A 64 -10.11 15.23 2.33
N ILE A 65 -9.70 15.44 1.07
CA ILE A 65 -9.31 16.76 0.57
C ILE A 65 -10.50 17.74 0.67
N GLY A 66 -11.71 17.31 0.29
CA GLY A 66 -12.93 18.11 0.38
C GLY A 66 -13.31 18.49 1.80
N LEU A 67 -12.91 17.70 2.80
CA LEU A 67 -13.06 18.01 4.22
C LEU A 67 -11.97 18.96 4.76
N GLY A 68 -10.99 19.34 3.93
CA GLY A 68 -9.92 20.27 4.28
C GLY A 68 -8.73 19.64 4.99
N LEU A 69 -8.53 18.32 4.87
CA LEU A 69 -7.36 17.66 5.45
C LEU A 69 -6.10 18.04 4.69
N GLU A 70 -5.02 18.27 5.44
CA GLU A 70 -3.71 18.64 4.94
C GLU A 70 -2.64 17.59 5.30
N PRO A 71 -1.51 17.54 4.56
CA PRO A 71 -0.37 16.71 4.95
C PRO A 71 0.09 17.00 6.38
N GLY A 72 0.13 15.97 7.21
CA GLY A 72 0.49 16.06 8.63
C GLY A 72 -0.71 15.93 9.59
N ASP A 73 -1.93 16.09 9.08
CA ASP A 73 -3.14 15.80 9.85
C ASP A 73 -3.26 14.32 10.16
N ARG A 74 -3.92 14.01 11.29
CA ARG A 74 -4.10 12.65 11.78
C ARG A 74 -5.56 12.22 11.64
N VAL A 75 -5.77 11.01 11.13
CA VAL A 75 -7.07 10.35 11.01
C VAL A 75 -6.97 9.00 11.70
N GLY A 76 -7.91 8.68 12.59
CA GLY A 76 -7.93 7.44 13.37
C GLY A 76 -9.24 7.25 14.12
#